data_AF-A0A1Q6ZZF4-F1
#
_entry.id   AF-A0A1Q6ZZF4-F1
#
_cell.length_a   1.000
_cell.length_b   1.000
_cell.length_c   1.000
_cell.angle_alpha   90.00
_cell.angle_beta   90.00
_cell.angle_gamma   90.00
#
_symmetry.space_group_name_H-M   'P 1'
#
loop_
_entity.id
_entity.type
_entity.pdbx_description
1 polymer ?
#
loop_
_entity_poly.entity_id
_entity_poly.type
_entity_poly.pdbx_seq_one_letter_code
_entity_poly.pdbx_strand_id
1 'polypeptide(L)'
;MSERRQQSWYVPLRVRFRSPAEQAQWEREHIPQPTLGDSHSLSLTGADVPLEVDIAAQRRTRQIKELLRLSNIMRTGLGLSEVLQQIVASTSACTGFRILVVHLIEEGSDLLSPYAFAGMSEENINVLRAVRRPVEQVLRLMRPEFRISQSYFISHEYVEDISDIVSVINKSVDDYQPGGWHPDDALIVPLFSPRQKKLLGFLSLDDPEDSKIPTLESIEVAELFANQAAIAIDNVRIFQENEAESQVLDKAIAALLNDVEQIQRGDLRVRIHSSHEKLQPLGEAINQMVEEFSGILGNVQMVTHAVDKHARDVQRSSDLLVRDASQQDLQVQHISHAIDEIAETMTRLSSSASELSRVVLEAVDVTLDGQSAVDRAVEGMSQVREASALSARIMKRLGESGQEINETILAITDLTTRMNLVALNAAIEATRAGEQGHGFVVIAQEIRTLAVNSAEAAKKVASHIRAIQRETTAISHSVEQNTLEAVKQTELVTQTGVAFDAISVVTEQMAGLVQGICAATDNQEQGSQQVVSAVEQIARMTSEITLHMRHMQQSLSQLVELTNSLRSRMAVFRIAER
;
A
#
# COMPACT_ATOMS: atom_id res chain seq x y z
N MET A 1 -14.04 -1.47 -43.67
CA MET A 1 -12.65 -1.21 -44.11
C MET A 1 -11.75 -2.17 -43.37
N SER A 2 -11.22 -3.12 -44.13
CA SER A 2 -10.28 -4.16 -43.73
C SER A 2 -8.85 -3.63 -43.75
N GLU A 3 -8.06 -3.89 -42.72
CA GLU A 3 -6.59 -3.94 -42.81
C GLU A 3 -6.05 -4.66 -41.57
N ARG A 4 -5.81 -5.96 -41.71
CA ARG A 4 -4.53 -6.62 -42.06
C ARG A 4 -3.64 -6.83 -40.83
N ARG A 5 -3.84 -8.02 -40.23
CA ARG A 5 -2.85 -8.73 -39.40
C ARG A 5 -1.58 -8.95 -40.23
N GLN A 6 -0.44 -8.44 -39.75
CA GLN A 6 0.89 -8.89 -40.20
C GLN A 6 1.31 -10.10 -39.35
N GLN A 7 1.28 -11.28 -39.98
CA GLN A 7 1.99 -12.47 -39.52
C GLN A 7 3.46 -12.32 -39.94
N SER A 8 4.37 -12.23 -38.97
CA SER A 8 5.81 -12.36 -39.21
C SER A 8 6.21 -13.83 -39.08
N TRP A 9 6.66 -14.43 -40.18
CA TRP A 9 7.26 -15.76 -40.19
C TRP A 9 8.64 -15.74 -39.52
N TYR A 10 8.80 -16.51 -38.45
CA TYR A 10 10.10 -16.80 -37.86
C TYR A 10 10.67 -18.05 -38.53
N VAL A 11 11.66 -17.88 -39.40
CA VAL A 11 12.47 -18.99 -39.95
C VAL A 11 13.67 -19.19 -39.02
N PRO A 12 13.80 -20.32 -38.31
CA PRO A 12 14.99 -20.57 -37.51
C PRO A 12 16.16 -20.93 -38.43
N LEU A 13 17.16 -20.05 -38.52
CA LEU A 13 18.48 -20.37 -39.04
C LEU A 13 19.14 -21.39 -38.09
N ARG A 14 18.97 -22.69 -38.39
CA ARG A 14 19.82 -23.74 -37.81
C ARG A 14 21.16 -23.74 -38.53
N VAL A 15 22.15 -23.10 -37.92
CA VAL A 15 23.56 -23.31 -38.29
C VAL A 15 23.95 -24.70 -37.81
N ARG A 16 24.03 -25.66 -38.74
CA ARG A 16 24.68 -26.96 -38.48
C ARG A 16 26.18 -26.76 -38.58
N PHE A 17 26.90 -26.88 -37.47
CA PHE A 17 28.34 -27.07 -37.49
C PHE A 17 28.63 -28.46 -38.10
N ARG A 18 29.42 -28.51 -39.20
CA ARG A 18 29.97 -29.77 -39.72
C ARG A 18 30.98 -30.31 -38.72
N SER A 19 30.98 -31.62 -38.52
CA SER A 19 31.99 -32.26 -37.68
C SER A 19 33.37 -32.23 -38.37
N PRO A 20 34.49 -32.26 -37.61
CA PRO A 20 35.83 -32.27 -38.19
C PRO A 20 36.07 -33.41 -39.21
N ALA A 21 35.34 -34.52 -39.06
CA ALA A 21 35.40 -35.67 -39.98
C ALA A 21 34.74 -35.38 -41.34
N GLU A 22 33.63 -34.64 -41.37
CA GLU A 22 32.93 -34.26 -42.62
C GLU A 22 33.67 -33.16 -43.39
N GLN A 23 34.43 -32.33 -42.69
CA GLN A 23 35.26 -31.28 -43.30
C GLN A 23 36.48 -31.87 -44.02
N ALA A 24 37.13 -32.88 -43.42
CA ALA A 24 38.24 -33.62 -44.03
C ALA A 24 37.84 -34.53 -45.21
N GLN A 25 36.53 -34.82 -45.37
CA GLN A 25 35.99 -35.58 -46.51
C GLN A 25 35.62 -34.64 -47.66
N TRP A 26 35.07 -33.46 -47.38
CA TRP A 26 34.79 -32.43 -48.39
C TRP A 26 36.07 -31.90 -49.05
N GLU A 27 37.15 -31.68 -48.29
CA GLU A 27 38.45 -31.24 -48.81
C GLU A 27 39.14 -32.29 -49.69
N ARG A 28 38.86 -33.59 -49.47
CA ARG A 28 39.35 -34.68 -50.33
C ARG A 28 38.61 -34.81 -51.65
N GLU A 29 37.34 -34.40 -51.71
CA GLU A 29 36.51 -34.49 -52.91
C GLU A 29 36.58 -33.24 -53.81
N HIS A 30 37.00 -32.08 -53.29
CA HIS A 30 36.83 -30.79 -53.97
C HIS A 30 38.12 -30.00 -54.24
N ILE A 31 39.30 -30.55 -53.92
CA ILE A 31 40.60 -29.94 -54.25
C ILE A 31 41.22 -30.67 -55.47
N PRO A 32 41.50 -30.00 -56.60
CA PRO A 32 42.10 -30.64 -57.76
C PRO A 32 43.53 -31.11 -57.45
N GLN A 33 43.82 -32.39 -57.69
CA GLN A 33 45.19 -32.90 -57.71
C GLN A 33 45.94 -32.34 -58.93
N PRO A 34 47.21 -31.92 -58.80
CA PRO A 34 48.01 -31.60 -59.97
C PRO A 34 48.36 -32.90 -60.72
N THR A 35 48.00 -32.90 -62.00
CA THR A 35 48.30 -33.94 -62.99
C THR A 35 49.81 -34.14 -63.14
N LEU A 36 50.28 -35.35 -62.85
CA LEU A 36 51.57 -35.87 -63.29
C LEU A 36 51.57 -35.97 -64.82
N GLY A 37 52.29 -35.06 -65.47
CA GLY A 37 52.57 -35.12 -66.90
C GLY A 37 53.63 -36.18 -67.19
N ASP A 38 53.35 -36.96 -68.24
CA ASP A 38 54.17 -38.02 -68.81
C ASP A 38 55.62 -37.60 -69.07
N SER A 39 56.56 -38.43 -68.59
CA SER A 39 57.92 -38.45 -69.11
C SER A 39 58.20 -39.82 -69.71
N HIS A 40 58.21 -39.83 -71.04
CA HIS A 40 58.65 -40.90 -71.91
C HIS A 40 59.95 -41.56 -71.44
N SER A 41 59.94 -42.89 -71.50
CA SER A 41 61.13 -43.74 -71.58
C SER A 41 61.90 -43.43 -72.86
N LEU A 42 63.09 -42.85 -72.72
CA LEU A 42 64.11 -42.75 -73.77
C LEU A 42 65.37 -43.47 -73.28
N SER A 43 65.59 -44.65 -73.83
CA SER A 43 66.84 -45.39 -73.78
C SER A 43 67.84 -44.80 -74.78
N LEU A 44 68.96 -44.27 -74.30
CA LEU A 44 70.19 -43.97 -75.06
C LEU A 44 71.38 -44.28 -74.12
N THR A 45 71.98 -45.47 -74.26
CA THR A 45 73.32 -45.68 -74.87
C THR A 45 74.44 -44.85 -74.24
N GLY A 46 75.40 -45.56 -73.64
CA GLY A 46 76.56 -44.98 -72.98
C GLY A 46 77.41 -44.09 -73.87
N ALA A 47 77.87 -43.00 -73.27
CA ALA A 47 79.05 -42.24 -73.66
C ALA A 47 79.53 -41.48 -72.42
N ASP A 48 80.83 -41.50 -72.18
CA ASP A 48 81.53 -40.92 -71.03
C ASP A 48 81.07 -39.49 -70.70
N VAL A 49 80.65 -39.28 -69.45
CA VAL A 49 80.44 -37.95 -68.85
C VAL A 49 81.64 -37.66 -67.93
N PRO A 50 82.28 -36.48 -68.03
CA PRO A 50 83.47 -36.17 -67.22
C PRO A 50 83.13 -36.06 -65.73
N LEU A 51 84.04 -36.54 -64.87
CA LEU A 51 83.93 -36.61 -63.39
C LEU A 51 83.53 -35.30 -62.65
N GLU A 52 83.47 -34.14 -63.30
CA GLU A 52 83.18 -32.85 -62.65
C GLU A 52 81.68 -32.56 -62.43
N VAL A 53 80.77 -33.12 -63.24
CA VAL A 53 79.32 -32.81 -63.15
C VAL A 53 78.64 -33.53 -61.98
N ASP A 54 79.16 -34.68 -61.55
CA ASP A 54 78.60 -35.51 -60.47
C ASP A 54 78.82 -34.89 -59.07
N ILE A 55 79.94 -34.17 -58.88
CA ILE A 55 80.31 -33.58 -57.58
C ILE A 55 79.43 -32.36 -57.23
N ALA A 56 79.10 -31.51 -58.21
CA ALA A 56 78.26 -30.33 -57.98
C ALA A 56 76.79 -30.69 -57.68
N ALA A 57 76.23 -31.67 -58.39
CA ALA A 57 74.87 -32.16 -58.15
C ALA A 57 74.73 -32.85 -56.77
N GLN A 58 75.76 -33.57 -56.33
CA GLN A 58 75.82 -34.18 -54.99
C GLN A 58 75.90 -33.13 -53.87
N ARG A 59 76.67 -32.04 -54.04
CA ARG A 59 76.72 -30.92 -53.09
C ARG A 59 75.36 -30.23 -52.93
N ARG A 60 74.67 -29.93 -54.04
CA ARG A 60 73.36 -29.28 -54.04
C ARG A 60 72.26 -30.17 -53.41
N THR A 61 72.33 -31.47 -53.62
CA THR A 61 71.41 -32.44 -52.99
C THR A 61 71.64 -32.54 -51.47
N ARG A 62 72.89 -32.45 -51.01
CA ARG A 62 73.23 -32.43 -49.57
C ARG A 62 72.67 -31.19 -48.87
N GLN A 63 72.80 -30.02 -49.50
CA GLN A 63 72.25 -28.75 -48.99
C GLN A 63 70.73 -28.81 -48.81
N ILE A 64 69.99 -29.27 -49.82
CA ILE A 64 68.53 -29.38 -49.75
C ILE A 64 68.08 -30.37 -48.66
N LYS A 65 68.79 -31.50 -48.50
CA LYS A 65 68.49 -32.47 -47.43
C LYS A 65 68.68 -31.87 -46.03
N GLU A 66 69.76 -31.11 -45.81
CA GLU A 66 70.01 -30.48 -44.51
C GLU A 66 69.02 -29.33 -44.23
N LEU A 67 68.62 -28.55 -45.23
CA LEU A 67 67.59 -27.52 -45.07
C LEU A 67 66.21 -28.12 -44.72
N LEU A 68 65.81 -29.20 -45.39
CA LEU A 68 64.57 -29.92 -45.07
C LEU A 68 64.62 -30.55 -43.68
N ARG A 69 65.78 -31.07 -43.28
CA ARG A 69 66.02 -31.59 -41.93
C ARG A 69 65.86 -30.49 -40.88
N LEU A 70 66.48 -29.32 -41.06
CA LEU A 70 66.34 -28.17 -40.17
C LEU A 70 64.90 -27.64 -40.12
N SER A 71 64.20 -27.59 -41.26
CA SER A 71 62.79 -27.20 -41.31
C SER A 71 61.89 -28.15 -40.50
N ASN A 72 62.18 -29.46 -40.49
CA ASN A 72 61.44 -30.42 -39.67
C ASN A 72 61.81 -30.32 -38.19
N ILE A 73 63.06 -30.01 -37.86
CA ILE A 73 63.57 -29.84 -36.49
C ILE A 73 62.99 -28.60 -35.82
N MET A 74 62.84 -27.51 -36.56
CA MET A 74 62.08 -26.33 -36.08
C MET A 74 60.62 -26.64 -35.75
N ARG A 75 60.09 -27.77 -36.27
CA ARG A 75 58.74 -28.27 -36.00
C ARG A 75 58.65 -29.21 -34.80
N THR A 76 59.77 -29.70 -34.25
CA THR A 76 59.81 -30.71 -33.17
C THR A 76 59.95 -30.13 -31.76
N GLY A 77 59.88 -28.81 -31.59
CA GLY A 77 59.87 -28.17 -30.25
C GLY A 77 61.19 -28.20 -29.49
N LEU A 78 62.32 -28.28 -30.19
CA LEU A 78 63.67 -28.19 -29.61
C LEU A 78 63.96 -26.79 -29.07
N GLY A 79 64.84 -26.69 -28.07
CA GLY A 79 65.26 -25.40 -27.50
C GLY A 79 66.04 -24.55 -28.51
N LEU A 80 65.99 -23.22 -28.38
CA LEU A 80 66.67 -22.30 -29.30
C LEU A 80 68.17 -22.63 -29.47
N SER A 81 68.84 -23.02 -28.37
CA SER A 81 70.25 -23.45 -28.39
C SER A 81 70.49 -24.68 -29.24
N GLU A 82 69.60 -25.67 -29.20
CA GLU A 82 69.74 -26.92 -29.98
C GLU A 82 69.51 -26.64 -31.46
N VAL A 83 68.51 -25.81 -31.78
CA VAL A 83 68.22 -25.40 -33.16
C VAL A 83 69.40 -24.63 -33.75
N LEU A 84 69.93 -23.64 -33.03
CA LEU A 84 71.08 -22.85 -33.50
C LEU A 84 72.36 -23.69 -33.59
N GLN A 85 72.62 -24.57 -32.62
CA GLN A 85 73.77 -25.50 -32.66
C GLN A 85 73.72 -26.40 -33.90
N GLN A 86 72.52 -26.87 -34.25
CA GLN A 86 72.35 -27.71 -35.42
C GLN A 86 72.44 -26.92 -36.73
N ILE A 87 71.96 -25.67 -36.76
CA ILE A 87 72.14 -24.79 -37.91
C ILE A 87 73.63 -24.56 -38.17
N VAL A 88 74.43 -24.29 -37.14
CA VAL A 88 75.87 -24.08 -37.28
C VAL A 88 76.58 -25.35 -37.76
N ALA A 89 76.23 -26.52 -37.23
CA ALA A 89 76.76 -27.81 -37.70
C ALA A 89 76.40 -28.12 -39.16
N SER A 90 75.13 -27.91 -39.56
CA SER A 90 74.68 -28.11 -40.95
C SER A 90 75.31 -27.08 -41.90
N THR A 91 75.53 -25.84 -41.44
CA THR A 91 76.22 -24.81 -42.22
C THR A 91 77.66 -25.23 -42.50
N SER A 92 78.39 -25.68 -41.48
CA SER A 92 79.75 -26.22 -41.64
C SER A 92 79.81 -27.34 -42.70
N ALA A 93 78.93 -28.34 -42.58
CA ALA A 93 78.86 -29.47 -43.50
C ALA A 93 78.47 -29.11 -44.96
N CYS A 94 77.82 -27.96 -45.16
CA CYS A 94 77.31 -27.52 -46.46
C CYS A 94 78.16 -26.43 -47.14
N THR A 95 78.89 -25.64 -46.37
CA THR A 95 79.68 -24.50 -46.84
C THR A 95 81.17 -24.81 -46.90
N GLY A 96 81.64 -25.81 -46.16
CA GLY A 96 83.06 -26.17 -46.09
C GLY A 96 83.87 -25.32 -45.11
N PHE A 97 83.25 -24.42 -44.34
CA PHE A 97 83.90 -23.76 -43.22
C PHE A 97 83.98 -24.68 -42.01
N ARG A 98 85.15 -24.76 -41.38
CA ARG A 98 85.33 -25.58 -40.18
C ARG A 98 84.84 -24.85 -38.95
N ILE A 99 85.16 -23.56 -38.83
CA ILE A 99 84.85 -22.77 -37.64
C ILE A 99 83.66 -21.88 -37.91
N LEU A 100 82.61 -22.04 -37.11
CA LEU A 100 81.43 -21.18 -37.21
C LEU A 100 80.92 -20.80 -35.83
N VAL A 101 80.46 -19.56 -35.69
CA VAL A 101 79.92 -19.04 -34.43
C VAL A 101 78.71 -18.16 -34.69
N VAL A 102 77.56 -18.50 -34.08
CA VAL A 102 76.41 -17.61 -34.02
C VAL A 102 76.53 -16.73 -32.78
N HIS A 103 76.51 -15.43 -32.99
CA HIS A 103 76.44 -14.42 -31.95
C HIS A 103 75.05 -13.80 -31.95
N LEU A 104 74.44 -13.71 -30.78
CA LEU A 104 73.13 -13.07 -30.60
C LEU A 104 73.28 -11.81 -29.76
N ILE A 105 72.46 -10.81 -30.09
CA ILE A 105 72.30 -9.62 -29.27
C ILE A 105 71.44 -10.00 -28.06
N GLU A 106 71.91 -9.69 -26.86
CA GLU A 106 71.14 -9.98 -25.64
C GLU A 106 69.95 -9.02 -25.51
N GLU A 107 68.82 -9.55 -25.02
CA GLU A 107 67.62 -8.73 -24.82
C GLU A 107 67.86 -7.61 -23.79
N GLY A 108 67.60 -6.37 -24.20
CA GLY A 108 67.72 -5.19 -23.34
C GLY A 108 69.15 -4.69 -23.13
N SER A 109 70.15 -5.29 -23.77
CA SER A 109 71.55 -4.82 -23.74
C SER A 109 72.06 -4.53 -25.15
N ASP A 110 73.18 -3.81 -25.24
CA ASP A 110 73.90 -3.59 -26.50
C ASP A 110 75.12 -4.52 -26.61
N LEU A 111 75.03 -5.70 -25.99
CA LEU A 111 76.09 -6.71 -25.95
C LEU A 111 75.73 -7.91 -26.84
N LEU A 112 76.75 -8.40 -27.53
CA LEU A 112 76.76 -9.63 -28.29
C LEU A 112 77.38 -10.74 -27.45
N SER A 113 76.68 -11.87 -27.43
CA SER A 113 77.11 -13.10 -26.77
C SER A 113 77.10 -14.26 -27.76
N PRO A 114 78.17 -15.08 -27.81
CA PRO A 114 78.21 -16.24 -28.68
C PRO A 114 77.29 -17.34 -28.12
N TYR A 115 76.46 -17.92 -28.99
CA TYR A 115 75.34 -18.77 -28.62
C TYR A 115 75.45 -20.20 -29.16
N ALA A 116 76.00 -20.38 -30.37
CA ALA A 116 76.21 -21.69 -31.00
C ALA A 116 77.54 -21.74 -31.75
N PHE A 117 78.17 -22.93 -31.81
CA PHE A 117 79.57 -23.10 -32.24
C PHE A 117 79.76 -24.36 -33.10
N ALA A 118 80.62 -24.35 -34.11
CA ALA A 118 81.11 -25.56 -34.79
C ALA A 118 82.63 -25.49 -35.04
N GLY A 119 83.28 -26.68 -35.04
CA GLY A 119 84.70 -26.86 -35.33
C GLY A 119 85.68 -26.21 -34.37
N MET A 120 85.27 -25.95 -33.13
CA MET A 120 86.12 -25.37 -32.09
C MET A 120 86.28 -26.33 -30.90
N SER A 121 87.44 -26.27 -30.23
CA SER A 121 87.66 -26.99 -28.97
C SER A 121 86.86 -26.38 -27.82
N GLU A 122 86.53 -27.17 -26.79
CA GLU A 122 85.81 -26.66 -25.61
C GLU A 122 86.55 -25.51 -24.91
N GLU A 123 87.88 -25.53 -24.90
CA GLU A 123 88.70 -24.45 -24.34
C GLU A 123 88.46 -23.12 -25.08
N ASN A 124 88.48 -23.14 -26.41
CA ASN A 124 88.25 -21.94 -27.23
C ASN A 124 86.79 -21.45 -27.13
N ILE A 125 85.83 -22.37 -27.03
CA ILE A 125 84.42 -22.03 -26.80
C ILE A 125 84.26 -21.31 -25.46
N ASN A 126 84.91 -21.79 -24.40
CA ASN A 126 84.83 -21.17 -23.07
C ASN A 126 85.47 -19.77 -23.06
N VAL A 127 86.59 -19.58 -23.76
CA VAL A 127 87.20 -18.25 -23.91
C VAL A 127 86.27 -17.31 -24.65
N LEU A 128 85.67 -17.73 -25.77
CA LEU A 128 84.70 -16.90 -26.51
C LEU A 128 83.47 -16.55 -25.68
N ARG A 129 82.92 -17.50 -24.91
CA ARG A 129 81.77 -17.25 -24.02
C ARG A 129 82.09 -16.25 -22.91
N ALA A 130 83.35 -16.13 -22.48
CA ALA A 130 83.78 -15.18 -21.46
C ALA A 130 83.87 -13.74 -21.99
N VAL A 131 83.87 -13.54 -23.31
CA VAL A 131 83.99 -12.23 -23.96
C VAL A 131 82.62 -11.74 -24.41
N ARG A 132 82.14 -10.62 -23.85
CA ARG A 132 80.97 -9.90 -24.35
C ARG A 132 81.41 -8.65 -25.09
N ARG A 133 80.85 -8.43 -26.28
CA ARG A 133 81.26 -7.33 -27.16
C ARG A 133 80.11 -6.36 -27.43
N PRO A 134 80.36 -5.04 -27.46
CA PRO A 134 79.35 -4.10 -27.91
C PRO A 134 78.90 -4.38 -29.35
N VAL A 135 77.60 -4.28 -29.63
CA VAL A 135 77.03 -4.43 -30.99
C VAL A 135 77.66 -3.46 -31.98
N GLU A 136 78.00 -2.24 -31.52
CA GLU A 136 78.66 -1.21 -32.32
C GLU A 136 79.94 -1.72 -33.00
N GLN A 137 80.72 -2.59 -32.34
CA GLN A 137 81.97 -3.12 -32.90
C GLN A 137 81.70 -3.94 -34.18
N VAL A 138 80.64 -4.73 -34.21
CA VAL A 138 80.29 -5.54 -35.39
C VAL A 138 79.63 -4.70 -36.46
N LEU A 139 78.83 -3.69 -36.08
CA LEU A 139 78.26 -2.75 -37.04
C LEU A 139 79.33 -2.00 -37.84
N ARG A 140 80.51 -1.74 -37.24
CA ARG A 140 81.65 -1.13 -37.94
C ARG A 140 82.22 -2.00 -39.05
N LEU A 141 82.01 -3.31 -39.02
CA LEU A 141 82.43 -4.26 -40.06
C LEU A 141 81.40 -4.40 -41.18
N MET A 142 80.19 -3.86 -41.01
CA MET A 142 79.12 -3.93 -42.00
C MET A 142 79.17 -2.76 -43.00
N ARG A 143 80.38 -2.40 -43.46
CA ARG A 143 80.59 -1.32 -44.43
C ARG A 143 80.32 -1.80 -45.86
N PRO A 144 79.86 -0.92 -46.78
CA PRO A 144 79.64 -1.29 -48.18
C PRO A 144 80.87 -1.88 -48.88
N GLU A 145 82.07 -1.50 -48.46
CA GLU A 145 83.35 -1.98 -49.00
C GLU A 145 83.64 -3.46 -48.71
N PHE A 146 83.15 -4.00 -47.60
CA PHE A 146 83.30 -5.41 -47.23
C PHE A 146 82.16 -6.29 -47.74
N ARG A 147 81.13 -5.68 -48.35
CA ARG A 147 79.90 -6.37 -48.71
C ARG A 147 80.07 -7.15 -50.02
N ILE A 148 79.84 -8.47 -49.96
CA ILE A 148 79.82 -9.32 -51.16
C ILE A 148 78.38 -9.58 -51.63
N SER A 149 77.47 -9.91 -50.71
CA SER A 149 76.05 -10.19 -50.99
C SER A 149 75.18 -9.60 -49.87
N GLN A 150 74.55 -10.43 -49.04
CA GLN A 150 73.99 -10.07 -47.75
C GLN A 150 75.01 -10.26 -46.63
N SER A 151 76.15 -10.85 -46.96
CA SER A 151 77.30 -11.11 -46.10
C SER A 151 78.46 -10.13 -46.36
N TYR A 152 79.34 -10.05 -45.37
CA TYR A 152 80.51 -9.18 -45.34
C TYR A 152 81.76 -10.04 -45.22
N PHE A 153 82.63 -9.97 -46.22
CA PHE A 153 83.95 -10.59 -46.18
C PHE A 153 84.96 -9.55 -45.76
N ILE A 154 85.71 -9.88 -44.73
CA ILE A 154 86.64 -8.98 -44.08
C ILE A 154 88.02 -9.57 -44.29
N SER A 155 88.83 -8.89 -45.09
CA SER A 155 90.18 -9.35 -45.44
C SER A 155 91.19 -8.91 -44.38
N HIS A 156 92.20 -9.74 -44.14
CA HIS A 156 93.36 -9.46 -43.31
C HIS A 156 94.13 -8.19 -43.68
N GLU A 157 93.93 -7.62 -44.87
CA GLU A 157 94.48 -6.29 -45.21
C GLU A 157 93.93 -5.17 -44.31
N TYR A 158 92.81 -5.43 -43.62
CA TYR A 158 92.13 -4.51 -42.71
C TYR A 158 92.33 -4.87 -41.22
N VAL A 159 93.42 -5.57 -40.85
CA VAL A 159 93.70 -6.08 -39.48
C VAL A 159 93.46 -5.07 -38.35
N GLU A 160 93.71 -3.76 -38.56
CA GLU A 160 93.41 -2.72 -37.56
C GLU A 160 91.90 -2.59 -37.21
N ASP A 161 91.01 -2.91 -38.14
CA ASP A 161 89.55 -2.93 -37.93
C ASP A 161 89.06 -4.28 -37.33
N ILE A 162 89.91 -5.32 -37.28
CA ILE A 162 89.52 -6.73 -37.02
C ILE A 162 90.12 -7.29 -35.72
N SER A 163 91.21 -6.70 -35.21
CA SER A 163 92.00 -7.23 -34.08
C SER A 163 91.18 -7.50 -32.81
N ASP A 164 90.11 -6.71 -32.59
CA ASP A 164 89.25 -6.82 -31.42
C ASP A 164 88.17 -7.92 -31.55
N ILE A 165 87.97 -8.47 -32.75
CA ILE A 165 86.85 -9.36 -33.11
C ILE A 165 87.31 -10.79 -33.45
N VAL A 166 88.46 -11.00 -34.11
CA VAL A 166 88.75 -12.31 -34.75
C VAL A 166 89.78 -13.20 -34.02
N SER A 167 90.66 -12.72 -33.13
CA SER A 167 91.74 -13.58 -32.61
C SER A 167 91.40 -14.30 -31.29
N VAL A 168 90.68 -15.42 -31.34
CA VAL A 168 90.69 -16.42 -30.24
C VAL A 168 91.30 -17.76 -30.68
N ILE A 169 91.69 -17.86 -31.95
CA ILE A 169 92.29 -19.06 -32.52
C ILE A 169 93.73 -18.70 -32.89
N ASN A 170 94.71 -19.27 -32.18
CA ASN A 170 96.10 -19.29 -32.61
C ASN A 170 96.17 -20.06 -33.93
N LYS A 171 96.03 -19.36 -35.06
CA LYS A 171 96.10 -19.95 -36.39
C LYS A 171 97.56 -19.87 -36.87
N SER A 172 98.19 -21.02 -37.17
CA SER A 172 99.56 -21.07 -37.68
C SER A 172 99.62 -20.51 -39.10
N VAL A 173 100.50 -19.54 -39.34
CA VAL A 173 100.66 -18.81 -40.62
C VAL A 173 101.50 -19.59 -41.64
N ASP A 174 101.93 -20.81 -41.30
CA ASP A 174 103.00 -21.52 -42.00
C ASP A 174 102.65 -21.97 -43.44
N ASP A 175 101.37 -21.88 -43.87
CA ASP A 175 100.88 -22.37 -45.18
C ASP A 175 100.18 -21.31 -46.07
N TYR A 176 100.30 -20.00 -45.78
CA TYR A 176 99.60 -18.97 -46.57
C TYR A 176 100.12 -18.85 -48.01
N GLN A 177 99.23 -19.06 -48.99
CA GLN A 177 99.49 -18.78 -50.41
C GLN A 177 98.85 -17.44 -50.83
N PRO A 178 99.56 -16.54 -51.52
CA PRO A 178 99.00 -15.29 -52.02
C PRO A 178 97.74 -15.54 -52.88
N GLY A 179 96.60 -14.97 -52.47
CA GLY A 179 95.29 -15.18 -53.09
C GLY A 179 94.42 -16.28 -52.45
N GLY A 180 94.91 -16.96 -51.40
CA GLY A 180 94.14 -17.87 -50.54
C GLY A 180 93.57 -17.19 -49.30
N TRP A 181 92.80 -17.94 -48.51
CA TRP A 181 92.22 -17.50 -47.23
C TRP A 181 93.33 -17.25 -46.21
N HIS A 182 93.37 -16.04 -45.65
CA HIS A 182 94.27 -15.71 -44.56
C HIS A 182 93.66 -16.09 -43.21
N PRO A 183 94.46 -16.52 -42.21
CA PRO A 183 93.99 -16.76 -40.85
C PRO A 183 93.12 -15.65 -40.23
N ASP A 184 93.42 -14.40 -40.53
CA ASP A 184 92.68 -13.23 -40.04
C ASP A 184 91.54 -12.77 -40.98
N ASP A 185 91.33 -13.46 -42.11
CA ASP A 185 90.11 -13.27 -42.90
C ASP A 185 88.91 -13.83 -42.11
N ALA A 186 87.76 -13.15 -42.23
CA ALA A 186 86.51 -13.58 -41.62
C ALA A 186 85.31 -13.31 -42.55
N LEU A 187 84.33 -14.22 -42.55
CA LEU A 187 83.06 -14.03 -43.24
C LEU A 187 81.95 -13.84 -42.21
N ILE A 188 81.26 -12.70 -42.27
CA ILE A 188 80.17 -12.38 -41.36
C ILE A 188 78.84 -12.31 -42.12
N VAL A 189 77.86 -13.05 -41.63
CA VAL A 189 76.50 -13.07 -42.15
C VAL A 189 75.54 -12.53 -41.09
N PRO A 190 74.92 -11.35 -41.28
CA PRO A 190 73.99 -10.79 -40.30
C PRO A 190 72.69 -11.59 -40.23
N LEU A 191 72.14 -11.69 -39.02
CA LEU A 191 70.85 -12.32 -38.74
C LEU A 191 69.80 -11.22 -38.54
N PHE A 192 68.94 -10.98 -39.52
CA PHE A 192 67.85 -10.00 -39.39
C PHE A 192 66.52 -10.68 -39.11
N SER A 193 65.75 -10.16 -38.15
CA SER A 193 64.36 -10.59 -37.95
C SER A 193 63.58 -10.34 -39.25
N PRO A 194 62.96 -11.38 -39.85
CA PRO A 194 62.18 -11.24 -41.07
C PRO A 194 60.99 -10.29 -40.90
N ARG A 195 60.45 -10.18 -39.67
CA ARG A 195 59.25 -9.40 -39.35
C ARG A 195 59.59 -7.98 -38.92
N GLN A 196 60.54 -7.84 -37.99
CA GLN A 196 60.87 -6.54 -37.39
C GLN A 196 61.99 -5.80 -38.14
N LYS A 197 62.69 -6.47 -39.08
CA LYS A 197 63.90 -5.97 -39.75
C LYS A 197 65.01 -5.53 -38.79
N LYS A 198 64.96 -6.01 -37.54
CA LYS A 198 65.95 -5.73 -36.49
C LYS A 198 67.10 -6.74 -36.60
N LEU A 199 68.33 -6.28 -36.42
CA LEU A 199 69.48 -7.17 -36.26
C LEU A 199 69.29 -8.00 -34.98
N LEU A 200 69.30 -9.32 -35.11
CA LEU A 200 69.22 -10.30 -34.01
C LEU A 200 70.62 -10.74 -33.58
N GLY A 201 71.59 -10.65 -34.47
CA GLY A 201 72.92 -11.21 -34.29
C GLY A 201 73.67 -11.36 -35.61
N PHE A 202 74.72 -12.17 -35.62
CA PHE A 202 75.45 -12.52 -36.84
C PHE A 202 76.06 -13.93 -36.72
N LEU A 203 76.31 -14.55 -37.86
CA LEU A 203 77.02 -15.79 -38.01
C LEU A 203 78.42 -15.47 -38.55
N SER A 204 79.45 -15.82 -37.80
CA SER A 204 80.85 -15.79 -38.25
C SER A 204 81.21 -17.14 -38.85
N LEU A 205 81.89 -17.13 -40.00
CA LEU A 205 82.46 -18.31 -40.64
C LEU A 205 83.95 -18.06 -40.88
N ASP A 206 84.75 -19.03 -40.46
CA ASP A 206 86.20 -18.99 -40.43
C ASP A 206 86.79 -20.35 -40.84
N ASP A 207 88.03 -20.36 -41.30
CA ASP A 207 88.79 -21.58 -41.64
C ASP A 207 88.11 -22.46 -42.71
N PRO A 208 88.05 -22.01 -43.98
CA PRO A 208 87.53 -22.80 -45.08
C PRO A 208 88.43 -24.01 -45.38
N GLU A 209 87.81 -25.17 -45.62
CA GLU A 209 88.49 -26.45 -45.87
C GLU A 209 89.47 -26.46 -47.04
N ASP A 210 89.19 -25.66 -48.08
CA ASP A 210 90.03 -25.54 -49.28
C ASP A 210 91.05 -24.40 -49.20
N SER A 211 91.09 -23.68 -48.07
CA SER A 211 91.95 -22.53 -47.81
C SER A 211 91.85 -21.44 -48.88
N LYS A 212 90.70 -21.31 -49.56
CA LYS A 212 90.45 -20.28 -50.58
C LYS A 212 89.46 -19.23 -50.09
N ILE A 213 89.51 -18.06 -50.71
CA ILE A 213 88.47 -17.04 -50.54
C ILE A 213 87.14 -17.62 -51.03
N PRO A 214 86.03 -17.50 -50.27
CA PRO A 214 84.78 -18.19 -50.56
C PRO A 214 84.15 -17.68 -51.85
N THR A 215 83.52 -18.57 -52.61
CA THR A 215 82.75 -18.19 -53.80
C THR A 215 81.38 -17.65 -53.40
N LEU A 216 80.76 -16.87 -54.29
CA LEU A 216 79.39 -16.38 -54.10
C LEU A 216 78.40 -17.53 -53.81
N GLU A 217 78.58 -18.69 -54.44
CA GLU A 217 77.75 -19.88 -54.20
C GLU A 217 77.88 -20.41 -52.77
N SER A 218 79.08 -20.42 -52.18
CA SER A 218 79.29 -20.83 -50.79
C SER A 218 78.71 -19.83 -49.78
N ILE A 219 78.74 -18.54 -50.12
CA ILE A 219 78.17 -17.44 -49.32
C ILE A 219 76.64 -17.51 -49.33
N GLU A 220 76.01 -17.71 -50.49
CA GLU A 220 74.55 -17.85 -50.61
C GLU A 220 74.01 -19.01 -49.74
N VAL A 221 74.77 -20.10 -49.63
CA VAL A 221 74.41 -21.23 -48.77
C VAL A 221 74.51 -20.83 -47.30
N ALA A 222 75.57 -20.12 -46.89
CA ALA A 222 75.69 -19.59 -45.52
C ALA A 222 74.55 -18.60 -45.19
N GLU A 223 74.20 -17.72 -46.13
CA GLU A 223 73.08 -16.76 -46.02
C GLU A 223 71.73 -17.47 -45.80
N LEU A 224 71.51 -18.59 -46.48
CA LEU A 224 70.28 -19.36 -46.32
C LEU A 224 70.17 -19.95 -44.90
N PHE A 225 71.24 -20.53 -44.36
CA PHE A 225 71.24 -21.05 -42.99
C PHE A 225 71.14 -19.93 -41.95
N ALA A 226 71.77 -18.78 -42.20
CA ALA A 226 71.62 -17.58 -41.37
C ALA A 226 70.16 -17.09 -41.33
N ASN A 227 69.44 -17.09 -42.45
CA ASN A 227 68.01 -16.77 -42.46
C ASN A 227 67.17 -17.78 -41.65
N GLN A 228 67.49 -19.08 -41.73
CA GLN A 228 66.83 -20.09 -40.91
C GLN A 228 67.08 -19.89 -39.41
N ALA A 229 68.29 -19.47 -39.01
CA ALA A 229 68.58 -19.07 -37.63
C ALA A 229 67.75 -17.87 -37.20
N ALA A 230 67.64 -16.83 -38.04
CA ALA A 230 66.84 -15.66 -37.74
C ALA A 230 65.34 -15.98 -37.53
N ILE A 231 64.76 -16.87 -38.35
CA ILE A 231 63.37 -17.33 -38.21
C ILE A 231 63.18 -18.10 -36.89
N ALA A 232 64.10 -18.99 -36.55
CA ALA A 232 64.03 -19.77 -35.31
C ALA A 232 64.02 -18.87 -34.06
N ILE A 233 64.85 -17.84 -34.04
CA ILE A 233 64.94 -16.87 -32.94
C ILE A 233 63.63 -16.07 -32.80
N ASP A 234 63.09 -15.55 -33.91
CA ASP A 234 61.88 -14.72 -33.91
C ASP A 234 60.64 -15.51 -33.43
N ASN A 235 60.54 -16.79 -33.81
CA ASN A 235 59.43 -17.66 -33.42
C ASN A 235 59.41 -17.97 -31.91
N VAL A 236 60.57 -18.23 -31.31
CA VAL A 236 60.68 -18.51 -29.86
C VAL A 236 60.21 -17.30 -29.04
N ARG A 237 60.58 -16.09 -29.46
CA ARG A 237 60.20 -14.85 -28.79
C ARG A 237 58.69 -14.62 -28.78
N ILE A 238 58.03 -14.78 -29.93
CA ILE A 238 56.57 -14.61 -30.04
C ILE A 238 55.82 -15.63 -29.18
N PHE A 239 56.31 -16.88 -29.15
CA PHE A 239 55.70 -17.91 -28.33
C PHE A 239 55.74 -17.54 -26.85
N GLN A 240 56.86 -17.01 -26.36
CA GLN A 240 57.02 -16.53 -24.98
C GLN A 240 56.12 -15.33 -24.66
N GLU A 241 55.99 -14.37 -25.57
CA GLU A 241 55.09 -13.20 -25.39
C GLU A 241 53.62 -13.63 -25.29
N ASN A 242 53.17 -14.54 -26.16
CA ASN A 242 51.80 -15.07 -26.13
C ASN A 242 51.53 -15.91 -24.87
N GLU A 243 52.50 -16.72 -24.44
CA GLU A 243 52.36 -17.53 -23.22
C GLU A 243 52.26 -16.63 -21.98
N ALA A 244 53.05 -15.56 -21.92
CA ALA A 244 52.97 -14.57 -20.83
C ALA A 244 51.61 -13.84 -20.81
N GLU A 245 51.09 -13.39 -21.96
CA GLU A 245 49.76 -12.78 -22.04
C GLU A 245 48.65 -13.76 -21.60
N SER A 246 48.73 -15.02 -22.04
CA SER A 246 47.78 -16.06 -21.64
C SER A 246 47.79 -16.30 -20.13
N GLN A 247 48.97 -16.36 -19.51
CA GLN A 247 49.08 -16.57 -18.06
C GLN A 247 48.50 -15.39 -17.25
N VAL A 248 48.67 -14.15 -17.72
CA VAL A 248 48.07 -12.97 -17.08
C VAL A 248 46.56 -13.00 -17.22
N LEU A 249 46.05 -13.35 -18.41
CA LEU A 249 44.62 -13.50 -18.65
C LEU A 249 44.01 -14.60 -17.79
N ASP A 250 44.63 -15.78 -17.70
CA ASP A 250 44.14 -16.89 -16.88
C ASP A 250 44.06 -16.52 -15.39
N LYS A 251 45.08 -15.81 -14.87
CA LYS A 251 45.05 -15.28 -13.49
C LYS A 251 43.93 -14.26 -13.30
N ALA A 252 43.71 -13.37 -14.27
CA ALA A 252 42.65 -12.37 -14.19
C ALA A 252 41.25 -13.00 -14.29
N ILE A 253 41.07 -14.06 -15.10
CA ILE A 253 39.84 -14.85 -15.15
C ILE A 253 39.59 -15.55 -13.81
N ALA A 254 40.61 -16.18 -13.22
CA ALA A 254 40.47 -16.85 -11.93
C ALA A 254 40.06 -15.87 -10.80
N ALA A 255 40.63 -14.67 -10.78
CA ALA A 255 40.24 -13.62 -9.84
C ALA A 255 38.79 -13.16 -10.06
N LEU A 256 38.39 -12.92 -11.32
CA LEU A 256 37.02 -12.57 -11.68
C LEU A 256 36.02 -13.65 -11.25
N LEU A 257 36.34 -14.93 -11.47
CA LEU A 257 35.50 -16.06 -11.06
C LEU A 257 35.32 -16.10 -9.54
N ASN A 258 36.37 -15.85 -8.77
CA ASN A 258 36.30 -15.78 -7.31
C ASN A 258 35.39 -14.63 -6.83
N ASP A 259 35.49 -13.45 -7.45
CA ASP A 259 34.64 -12.31 -7.11
C ASP A 259 33.16 -12.59 -7.44
N VAL A 260 32.89 -13.20 -8.60
CA VAL A 260 31.54 -13.62 -9.01
C VAL A 260 30.99 -14.70 -8.07
N GLU A 261 31.82 -15.63 -7.59
CA GLU A 261 31.41 -16.65 -6.63
C GLU A 261 31.00 -16.02 -5.28
N GLN A 262 31.68 -14.97 -4.83
CA GLN A 262 31.28 -14.22 -3.63
C GLN A 262 29.94 -13.49 -3.83
N ILE A 263 29.73 -12.88 -5.00
CA ILE A 263 28.44 -12.27 -5.38
C ILE A 263 27.33 -13.32 -5.40
N GLN A 264 27.59 -14.52 -5.95
CA GLN A 264 26.64 -15.63 -6.00
C GLN A 264 26.24 -16.12 -4.59
N ARG A 265 27.18 -16.11 -3.64
CA ARG A 265 26.92 -16.43 -2.23
C ARG A 265 26.14 -15.32 -1.49
N GLY A 266 25.84 -14.21 -2.15
CA GLY A 266 25.04 -13.11 -1.64
C GLY A 266 25.85 -11.93 -1.10
N ASP A 267 27.18 -11.89 -1.25
CA ASP A 267 27.97 -10.71 -0.84
C ASP A 267 28.00 -9.68 -1.98
N LEU A 268 27.07 -8.73 -1.93
CA LEU A 268 26.95 -7.65 -2.92
C LEU A 268 27.82 -6.43 -2.58
N ARG A 269 28.66 -6.53 -1.55
CA ARG A 269 29.65 -5.49 -1.20
C ARG A 269 30.92 -5.60 -2.04
N VAL A 270 31.12 -6.74 -2.69
CA VAL A 270 32.28 -7.03 -3.55
C VAL A 270 32.23 -6.13 -4.78
N ARG A 271 33.41 -5.59 -5.15
CA ARG A 271 33.60 -4.79 -6.36
C ARG A 271 34.67 -5.41 -7.22
N ILE A 272 34.29 -5.81 -8.43
CA ILE A 272 35.15 -6.49 -9.39
C ILE A 272 36.11 -5.47 -10.00
N HIS A 273 37.40 -5.70 -9.85
CA HIS A 273 38.46 -4.92 -10.50
C HIS A 273 39.35 -5.88 -11.28
N SER A 274 39.30 -5.80 -12.61
CA SER A 274 40.18 -6.65 -13.43
C SER A 274 41.53 -5.99 -13.64
N SER A 275 42.59 -6.76 -13.45
CA SER A 275 43.97 -6.36 -13.79
C SER A 275 44.27 -6.49 -15.30
N HIS A 276 43.35 -7.05 -16.09
CA HIS A 276 43.51 -7.27 -17.53
C HIS A 276 42.52 -6.40 -18.32
N GLU A 277 43.05 -5.61 -19.27
CA GLU A 277 42.26 -4.63 -20.06
C GLU A 277 41.03 -5.24 -20.76
N LYS A 278 41.20 -6.39 -21.42
CA LYS A 278 40.09 -7.10 -22.11
C LYS A 278 38.93 -7.52 -21.18
N LEU A 279 39.15 -7.64 -19.88
CA LEU A 279 38.14 -8.06 -18.90
C LEU A 279 37.55 -6.89 -18.12
N GLN A 280 38.11 -5.68 -18.24
CA GLN A 280 37.62 -4.50 -17.54
C GLN A 280 36.15 -4.17 -17.87
N PRO A 281 35.68 -4.17 -19.14
CA PRO A 281 34.27 -3.92 -19.45
C PRO A 281 33.31 -4.93 -18.83
N LEU A 282 33.77 -6.18 -18.67
CA LEU A 282 32.97 -7.24 -18.02
C LEU A 282 32.85 -6.99 -16.51
N GLY A 283 33.95 -6.60 -15.86
CA GLY A 283 33.93 -6.22 -14.44
C GLY A 283 33.04 -5.01 -14.17
N GLU A 284 33.10 -3.99 -15.02
CA GLU A 284 32.23 -2.80 -14.94
C GLU A 284 30.75 -3.15 -15.10
N ALA A 285 30.40 -3.98 -16.09
CA ALA A 285 29.02 -4.44 -16.30
C ALA A 285 28.48 -5.23 -15.10
N ILE A 286 29.30 -6.10 -14.48
CA ILE A 286 28.91 -6.83 -13.28
C ILE A 286 28.75 -5.88 -12.09
N ASN A 287 29.64 -4.90 -11.91
CA ASN A 287 29.52 -3.91 -10.84
C ASN A 287 28.24 -3.07 -10.94
N GLN A 288 27.86 -2.67 -12.15
CA GLN A 288 26.60 -1.97 -12.41
C GLN A 288 25.40 -2.84 -12.02
N MET A 289 25.39 -4.11 -12.43
CA MET A 289 24.34 -5.07 -12.06
C MET A 289 24.25 -5.27 -10.54
N VAL A 290 25.39 -5.38 -9.84
CA VAL A 290 25.45 -5.48 -8.38
C VAL A 290 24.89 -4.23 -7.70
N GLU A 291 25.15 -3.04 -8.25
CA GLU A 291 24.61 -1.78 -7.72
C GLU A 291 23.09 -1.69 -7.90
N GLU A 292 22.57 -2.05 -9.06
CA GLU A 292 21.12 -2.11 -9.31
C GLU A 292 20.42 -3.13 -8.40
N PHE A 293 20.98 -4.33 -8.23
CA PHE A 293 20.45 -5.33 -7.30
C PHE A 293 20.49 -4.86 -5.85
N SER A 294 21.57 -4.22 -5.43
CA SER A 294 21.70 -3.66 -4.08
C SER A 294 20.63 -2.58 -3.83
N GLY A 295 20.38 -1.71 -4.82
CA GLY A 295 19.33 -0.70 -4.76
C GLY A 295 17.93 -1.31 -4.65
N ILE A 296 17.63 -2.34 -5.44
CA ILE A 296 16.36 -3.07 -5.36
C ILE A 296 16.19 -3.71 -3.98
N LEU A 297 17.20 -4.43 -3.48
CA LEU A 297 17.16 -5.07 -2.17
C LEU A 297 16.98 -4.05 -1.04
N GLY A 298 17.65 -2.90 -1.09
CA GLY A 298 17.46 -1.82 -0.12
C GLY A 298 16.02 -1.29 -0.11
N ASN A 299 15.43 -1.09 -1.29
CA ASN A 299 14.02 -0.70 -1.40
C ASN A 299 13.08 -1.76 -0.84
N VAL A 300 13.33 -3.05 -1.12
CA VAL A 300 12.51 -4.13 -0.57
C VAL A 300 12.63 -4.18 0.97
N GLN A 301 13.82 -3.98 1.55
CA GLN A 301 13.99 -3.92 3.01
C GLN A 301 13.19 -2.77 3.63
N MET A 302 13.24 -1.58 3.01
CA MET A 302 12.48 -0.41 3.45
C MET A 302 10.96 -0.67 3.41
N VAL A 303 10.45 -1.22 2.30
CA VAL A 303 9.03 -1.56 2.16
C VAL A 303 8.61 -2.63 3.16
N THR A 304 9.43 -3.66 3.36
CA THR A 304 9.18 -4.73 4.34
C THR A 304 9.06 -4.18 5.76
N HIS A 305 9.96 -3.25 6.13
CA HIS A 305 9.90 -2.59 7.43
C HIS A 305 8.67 -1.69 7.59
N ALA A 306 8.30 -0.93 6.54
CA ALA A 306 7.09 -0.12 6.55
C ALA A 306 5.83 -0.98 6.68
N VAL A 307 5.75 -2.11 5.97
CA VAL A 307 4.65 -3.07 6.06
C VAL A 307 4.54 -3.67 7.45
N ASP A 308 5.66 -4.08 8.08
CA ASP A 308 5.66 -4.59 9.46
C ASP A 308 5.13 -3.55 10.46
N LYS A 309 5.59 -2.29 10.34
CA LYS A 309 5.10 -1.19 11.19
C LYS A 309 3.60 -0.96 11.00
N HIS A 310 3.13 -0.85 9.76
CA HIS A 310 1.72 -0.65 9.48
C HIS A 310 0.86 -1.84 9.94
N ALA A 311 1.35 -3.07 9.79
CA ALA A 311 0.65 -4.25 10.27
C ALA A 311 0.44 -4.20 11.80
N ARG A 312 1.45 -3.79 12.57
CA ARG A 312 1.34 -3.62 14.03
C ARG A 312 0.37 -2.51 14.43
N ASP A 313 0.37 -1.40 13.69
CA ASP A 313 -0.57 -0.30 13.95
C ASP A 313 -2.02 -0.71 13.66
N VAL A 314 -2.26 -1.43 12.56
CA VAL A 314 -3.60 -1.98 12.25
C VAL A 314 -4.00 -3.04 13.28
N GLN A 315 -3.08 -3.87 13.77
CA GLN A 315 -3.35 -4.83 14.84
C GLN A 315 -3.80 -4.12 16.12
N ARG A 316 -3.08 -3.06 16.55
CA ARG A 316 -3.47 -2.25 17.71
C ARG A 316 -4.86 -1.62 17.52
N SER A 317 -5.13 -1.09 16.33
CA SER A 317 -6.44 -0.52 16.01
C SER A 317 -7.56 -1.56 16.04
N SER A 318 -7.28 -2.79 15.57
CA SER A 318 -8.22 -3.91 15.63
C SER A 318 -8.60 -4.24 17.07
N ASP A 319 -7.60 -4.34 17.96
CA ASP A 319 -7.82 -4.68 19.36
C ASP A 319 -8.63 -3.61 20.10
N LEU A 320 -8.42 -2.33 19.76
CA LEU A 320 -9.25 -1.23 20.27
C LEU A 320 -10.69 -1.36 19.78
N LEU A 321 -10.90 -1.60 18.48
CA LEU A 321 -12.25 -1.72 17.92
C LEU A 321 -13.02 -2.93 18.47
N VAL A 322 -12.34 -4.03 18.80
CA VAL A 322 -12.97 -5.17 19.50
C VAL A 322 -13.45 -4.78 20.90
N ARG A 323 -12.66 -3.98 21.64
CA ARG A 323 -13.07 -3.47 22.96
C ARG A 323 -14.23 -2.50 22.85
N ASP A 324 -14.18 -1.58 21.89
CA ASP A 324 -15.24 -0.60 21.63
C ASP A 324 -16.54 -1.31 21.22
N ALA A 325 -16.47 -2.32 20.35
CA ALA A 325 -17.61 -3.15 19.99
C ALA A 325 -18.21 -3.88 21.21
N SER A 326 -17.36 -4.39 22.11
CA SER A 326 -17.83 -5.03 23.35
C SER A 326 -18.53 -4.04 24.27
N GLN A 327 -18.02 -2.81 24.38
CA GLN A 327 -18.67 -1.74 25.15
C GLN A 327 -19.99 -1.29 24.51
N GLN A 328 -20.03 -1.23 23.18
CA GLN A 328 -21.22 -0.91 22.42
C GLN A 328 -22.32 -1.95 22.62
N ASP A 329 -21.97 -3.24 22.71
CA ASP A 329 -22.91 -4.32 23.03
C ASP A 329 -23.56 -4.14 24.41
N LEU A 330 -22.78 -3.76 25.43
CA LEU A 330 -23.31 -3.42 26.75
C LEU A 330 -24.25 -2.19 26.71
N GLN A 331 -23.89 -1.16 25.94
CA GLN A 331 -24.75 0.01 25.76
C GLN A 331 -26.06 -0.34 25.04
N VAL A 332 -26.00 -1.20 24.03
CA VAL A 332 -27.20 -1.73 23.35
C VAL A 332 -28.11 -2.42 24.36
N GLN A 333 -27.58 -3.28 25.23
CA GLN A 333 -28.37 -3.93 26.28
C GLN A 333 -29.01 -2.93 27.24
N HIS A 334 -28.27 -1.90 27.68
CA HIS A 334 -28.80 -0.87 28.56
C HIS A 334 -29.93 -0.07 27.89
N ILE A 335 -29.77 0.28 26.61
CA ILE A 335 -30.80 1.00 25.87
C ILE A 335 -32.04 0.10 25.69
N SER A 336 -31.86 -1.17 25.33
CA SER A 336 -32.98 -2.12 25.24
C SER A 336 -33.77 -2.21 26.55
N HIS A 337 -33.08 -2.30 27.69
CA HIS A 337 -33.75 -2.32 28.98
C HIS A 337 -34.53 -1.03 29.28
N ALA A 338 -33.94 0.13 29.00
CA ALA A 338 -34.63 1.41 29.16
C ALA A 338 -35.86 1.52 28.25
N ILE A 339 -35.83 0.92 27.06
CA ILE A 339 -36.98 0.87 26.15
C ILE A 339 -38.09 -0.04 26.72
N ASP A 340 -37.74 -1.19 27.29
CA ASP A 340 -38.71 -2.07 27.95
C ASP A 340 -39.41 -1.35 29.11
N GLU A 341 -38.66 -0.60 29.92
CA GLU A 341 -39.22 0.26 30.97
C GLU A 341 -40.13 1.34 30.38
N ILE A 342 -39.75 1.98 29.28
CA ILE A 342 -40.60 2.96 28.58
C ILE A 342 -41.91 2.28 28.13
N ALA A 343 -41.85 1.09 27.53
CA ALA A 343 -43.04 0.38 27.09
C ALA A 343 -43.99 0.04 28.27
N GLU A 344 -43.44 -0.38 29.41
CA GLU A 344 -44.22 -0.61 30.63
C GLU A 344 -44.86 0.69 31.15
N THR A 345 -44.11 1.80 31.16
CA THR A 345 -44.67 3.09 31.59
C THR A 345 -45.76 3.61 30.64
N MET A 346 -45.64 3.38 29.33
CA MET A 346 -46.64 3.75 28.33
C MET A 346 -47.93 2.95 28.48
N THR A 347 -47.84 1.63 28.72
CA THR A 347 -49.04 0.80 28.96
C THR A 347 -49.77 1.24 30.23
N ARG A 348 -49.03 1.58 31.30
CA ARG A 348 -49.62 2.16 32.51
C ARG A 348 -50.26 3.52 32.25
N LEU A 349 -49.60 4.40 31.50
CA LEU A 349 -50.11 5.73 31.18
C LEU A 349 -51.39 5.66 30.34
N SER A 350 -51.44 4.76 29.36
CA SER A 350 -52.63 4.49 28.54
C SER A 350 -53.80 4.00 29.40
N SER A 351 -53.56 3.07 30.33
CA SER A 351 -54.57 2.63 31.30
C SER A 351 -55.09 3.78 32.15
N SER A 352 -54.19 4.60 32.72
CA SER A 352 -54.58 5.76 33.53
C SER A 352 -55.33 6.83 32.72
N ALA A 353 -54.95 7.05 31.46
CA ALA A 353 -55.66 7.98 30.57
C ALA A 353 -57.08 7.49 30.24
N SER A 354 -57.25 6.18 30.01
CA SER A 354 -58.56 5.55 29.82
C SER A 354 -59.44 5.68 31.05
N GLU A 355 -58.89 5.44 32.24
CA GLU A 355 -59.61 5.62 33.51
C GLU A 355 -60.00 7.09 33.73
N LEU A 356 -59.09 8.03 33.49
CA LEU A 356 -59.36 9.47 33.56
C LEU A 356 -60.46 9.88 32.59
N SER A 357 -60.43 9.36 31.35
CA SER A 357 -61.48 9.63 30.37
C SER A 357 -62.86 9.17 30.87
N ARG A 358 -62.93 8.02 31.53
CA ARG A 358 -64.18 7.53 32.13
C ARG A 358 -64.66 8.46 33.26
N VAL A 359 -63.76 8.85 34.15
CA VAL A 359 -64.07 9.75 35.28
C VAL A 359 -64.53 11.13 34.79
N VAL A 360 -63.92 11.66 33.74
CA VAL A 360 -64.31 12.94 33.14
C VAL A 360 -65.70 12.86 32.52
N LEU A 361 -66.03 11.78 31.80
CA LEU A 361 -67.38 11.58 31.26
C LEU A 361 -68.44 11.47 32.37
N GLU A 362 -68.12 10.78 33.47
CA GLU A 362 -68.98 10.70 34.65
C GLU A 362 -69.17 12.07 35.31
N ALA A 363 -68.11 12.87 35.42
CA ALA A 363 -68.17 14.23 35.95
C ALA A 363 -69.02 15.17 35.08
N VAL A 364 -68.97 15.02 33.75
CA VAL A 364 -69.85 15.77 32.84
C VAL A 364 -71.32 15.44 33.10
N ASP A 365 -71.66 14.15 33.22
CA ASP A 365 -73.03 13.70 33.49
C ASP A 365 -73.56 14.23 34.83
N VAL A 366 -72.75 14.11 35.90
CA VAL A 366 -73.09 14.65 37.24
C VAL A 366 -73.26 16.16 37.22
N THR A 367 -72.46 16.88 36.43
CA THR A 367 -72.57 18.34 36.31
C THR A 367 -73.86 18.75 35.58
N LEU A 368 -74.24 18.04 34.51
CA LEU A 368 -75.50 18.25 33.79
C LEU A 368 -76.72 17.96 34.67
N ASP A 369 -76.68 16.88 35.43
CA ASP A 369 -77.71 16.55 36.42
C ASP A 369 -77.82 17.62 37.52
N GLY A 370 -76.68 18.14 37.97
CA GLY A 370 -76.59 19.26 38.91
C GLY A 370 -77.22 20.54 38.36
N GLN A 371 -76.91 20.93 37.12
CA GLN A 371 -77.55 22.06 36.42
C GLN A 371 -79.07 21.87 36.32
N SER A 372 -79.52 20.69 35.91
CA SER A 372 -80.96 20.38 35.85
C SER A 372 -81.65 20.49 37.21
N ALA A 373 -80.98 20.07 38.30
CA ALA A 373 -81.50 20.23 39.65
C ALA A 373 -81.60 21.69 40.08
N VAL A 374 -80.63 22.53 39.70
CA VAL A 374 -80.66 23.98 39.91
C VAL A 374 -81.84 24.60 39.16
N ASP A 375 -82.03 24.28 37.88
CA ASP A 375 -83.13 24.82 37.07
C ASP A 375 -84.50 24.49 37.69
N ARG A 376 -84.69 23.24 38.12
CA ARG A 376 -85.91 22.82 38.83
C ARG A 376 -86.09 23.57 40.16
N ALA A 377 -85.00 23.85 40.88
CA ALA A 377 -85.06 24.62 42.13
C ALA A 377 -85.43 26.08 41.90
N VAL A 378 -84.90 26.72 40.84
CA VAL A 378 -85.29 28.09 40.43
C VAL A 378 -86.77 28.13 40.05
N GLU A 379 -87.24 27.17 39.27
CA GLU A 379 -88.66 27.06 38.91
C GLU A 379 -89.54 26.86 40.15
N GLY A 380 -89.14 25.97 41.06
CA GLY A 380 -89.84 25.74 42.33
C GLY A 380 -89.92 26.99 43.20
N MET A 381 -88.84 27.76 43.32
CA MET A 381 -88.85 29.05 44.05
C MET A 381 -89.73 30.10 43.36
N SER A 382 -89.80 30.08 42.03
CA SER A 382 -90.73 30.92 41.27
C SER A 382 -92.19 30.61 41.61
N GLN A 383 -92.56 29.32 41.69
CA GLN A 383 -93.90 28.88 42.09
C GLN A 383 -94.21 29.27 43.55
N VAL A 384 -93.25 29.13 44.47
CA VAL A 384 -93.40 29.57 45.88
C VAL A 384 -93.66 31.08 45.96
N ARG A 385 -92.93 31.88 45.17
CA ARG A 385 -93.12 33.33 45.10
C ARG A 385 -94.51 33.70 44.58
N GLU A 386 -94.99 33.01 43.55
CA GLU A 386 -96.34 33.22 43.00
C GLU A 386 -97.44 32.85 44.00
N ALA A 387 -97.32 31.68 44.65
CA ALA A 387 -98.26 31.24 45.69
C ALA A 387 -98.29 32.18 46.90
N SER A 388 -97.13 32.73 47.29
CA SER A 388 -97.03 33.73 48.36
C SER A 388 -97.68 35.05 47.96
N ALA A 389 -97.49 35.52 46.72
CA ALA A 389 -98.15 36.72 46.21
C ALA A 389 -99.68 36.58 46.14
N LEU A 390 -100.17 35.39 45.75
CA LEU A 390 -101.61 35.07 45.79
C LEU A 390 -102.12 35.11 47.23
N SER A 391 -101.40 34.50 48.18
CA SER A 391 -101.75 34.46 49.60
C SER A 391 -101.83 35.87 50.20
N ALA A 392 -100.87 36.75 49.85
CA ALA A 392 -100.90 38.15 50.26
C ALA A 392 -102.16 38.88 49.77
N ARG A 393 -102.58 38.63 48.52
CA ARG A 393 -103.83 39.21 47.97
C ARG A 393 -105.07 38.69 48.70
N ILE A 394 -105.12 37.41 49.04
CA ILE A 394 -106.24 36.81 49.78
C ILE A 394 -106.31 37.39 51.20
N MET A 395 -105.17 37.48 51.91
CA MET A 395 -105.10 38.08 53.24
C MET A 395 -105.53 39.55 53.25
N LYS A 396 -105.10 40.33 52.24
CA LYS A 396 -105.55 41.71 52.08
C LYS A 396 -107.08 41.81 51.95
N ARG A 397 -107.68 41.01 51.08
CA ARG A 397 -109.14 40.95 50.91
C ARG A 397 -109.87 40.49 52.18
N LEU A 398 -109.30 39.54 52.91
CA LEU A 398 -109.87 39.07 54.18
C LEU A 398 -109.81 40.16 55.25
N GLY A 399 -108.73 40.95 55.28
CA GLY A 399 -108.60 42.11 56.15
C GLY A 399 -109.66 43.19 55.84
N GLU A 400 -109.83 43.53 54.57
CA GLU A 400 -110.87 44.46 54.09
C GLU A 400 -112.28 43.96 54.46
N SER A 401 -112.60 42.70 54.17
CA SER A 401 -113.89 42.10 54.52
C SER A 401 -114.12 42.04 56.04
N GLY A 402 -113.08 41.73 56.81
CA GLY A 402 -113.15 41.76 58.28
C GLY A 402 -113.45 43.16 58.83
N GLN A 403 -112.93 44.21 58.19
CA GLN A 403 -113.25 45.60 58.53
C GLN A 403 -114.71 45.94 58.22
N GLU A 404 -115.22 45.58 57.03
CA GLU A 404 -116.62 45.79 56.64
C GLU A 404 -117.60 45.10 57.60
N ILE A 405 -117.29 43.86 58.01
CA ILE A 405 -118.11 43.14 59.00
C ILE A 405 -118.07 43.85 60.36
N ASN A 406 -116.89 44.32 60.80
CA ASN A 406 -116.78 45.06 62.05
C ASN A 406 -117.61 46.36 62.04
N GLU A 407 -117.61 47.10 60.94
CA GLU A 407 -118.46 48.29 60.75
C GLU A 407 -119.95 47.93 60.84
N THR A 408 -120.36 46.82 60.23
CA THR A 408 -121.74 46.31 60.30
C THR A 408 -122.13 45.92 61.74
N ILE A 409 -121.24 45.27 62.49
CA ILE A 409 -121.48 44.88 63.89
C ILE A 409 -121.57 46.11 64.82
N LEU A 410 -120.80 47.17 64.57
CA LEU A 410 -120.93 48.43 65.27
C LEU A 410 -122.31 49.07 65.03
N ALA A 411 -122.79 49.06 63.78
CA ALA A 411 -124.13 49.55 63.45
C ALA A 411 -125.25 48.71 64.11
N ILE A 412 -125.10 47.38 64.17
CA ILE A 412 -126.03 46.50 64.91
C ILE A 412 -126.02 46.81 66.40
N THR A 413 -124.84 47.05 66.99
CA THR A 413 -124.72 47.39 68.41
C THR A 413 -125.39 48.74 68.73
N ASP A 414 -125.26 49.72 67.85
CA ASP A 414 -126.00 51.00 67.96
C ASP A 414 -127.51 50.77 67.84
N LEU A 415 -127.95 49.95 66.87
CA LEU A 415 -129.35 49.60 66.66
C LEU A 415 -129.97 48.91 67.89
N THR A 416 -129.29 47.93 68.48
CA THR A 416 -129.77 47.22 69.69
C THR A 416 -129.81 48.15 70.89
N THR A 417 -128.86 49.09 71.01
CA THR A 417 -128.89 50.14 72.05
C THR A 417 -130.11 51.05 71.88
N ARG A 418 -130.41 51.50 70.65
CA ARG A 418 -131.63 52.26 70.34
C ARG A 418 -132.89 51.45 70.63
N MET A 419 -132.93 50.18 70.24
CA MET A 419 -134.06 49.28 70.48
C MET A 419 -134.32 49.08 71.99
N ASN A 420 -133.27 48.92 72.79
CA ASN A 420 -133.35 48.83 74.25
C ASN A 420 -133.91 50.13 74.88
N LEU A 421 -133.51 51.30 74.36
CA LEU A 421 -134.04 52.60 74.80
C LEU A 421 -135.51 52.77 74.40
N VAL A 422 -135.89 52.42 73.17
CA VAL A 422 -137.28 52.45 72.70
C VAL A 422 -138.16 51.51 73.53
N ALA A 423 -137.66 50.30 73.81
CA ALA A 423 -138.34 49.31 74.66
C ALA A 423 -138.51 49.80 76.10
N LEU A 424 -137.50 50.46 76.67
CA LEU A 424 -137.59 51.08 78.00
C LEU A 424 -138.65 52.19 78.02
N ASN A 425 -138.63 53.08 77.03
CA ASN A 425 -139.61 54.17 76.93
C ASN A 425 -141.02 53.61 76.77
N ALA A 426 -141.19 52.56 75.96
CA ALA A 426 -142.47 51.87 75.79
C ALA A 426 -142.95 51.18 77.09
N ALA A 427 -142.06 50.54 77.85
CA ALA A 427 -142.38 49.92 79.13
C ALA A 427 -142.80 50.96 80.19
N ILE A 428 -142.12 52.11 80.25
CA ILE A 428 -142.48 53.24 81.13
C ILE A 428 -143.88 53.76 80.77
N GLU A 429 -144.14 54.01 79.49
CA GLU A 429 -145.43 54.54 79.02
C GLU A 429 -146.57 53.52 79.22
N ALA A 430 -146.31 52.23 79.01
CA ALA A 430 -147.27 51.16 79.27
C ALA A 430 -147.58 51.00 80.78
N THR A 431 -146.59 51.20 81.65
CA THR A 431 -146.79 51.22 83.12
C THR A 431 -147.61 52.45 83.54
N ARG A 432 -147.43 53.59 82.85
CA ARG A 432 -148.20 54.82 83.06
C ARG A 432 -149.69 54.69 82.70
N ALA A 433 -150.03 53.81 81.77
CA ALA A 433 -151.40 53.54 81.32
C ALA A 433 -152.22 52.62 82.25
N GLY A 434 -151.64 52.10 83.35
CA GLY A 434 -152.34 51.28 84.34
C GLY A 434 -152.83 49.92 83.82
N GLU A 435 -154.02 49.47 84.24
CA GLU A 435 -154.62 48.16 83.89
C GLU A 435 -154.71 47.90 82.37
N GLN A 436 -154.89 48.94 81.54
CA GLN A 436 -154.98 48.82 80.07
C GLN A 436 -153.60 48.60 79.40
N GLY A 437 -152.49 48.89 80.09
CA GLY A 437 -151.13 48.81 79.55
C GLY A 437 -150.41 47.49 79.82
N HIS A 438 -151.00 46.58 80.60
CA HIS A 438 -150.34 45.36 81.08
C HIS A 438 -149.79 44.46 79.96
N GLY A 439 -150.55 44.27 78.87
CA GLY A 439 -150.10 43.50 77.70
C GLY A 439 -148.93 44.15 76.95
N PHE A 440 -148.90 45.49 76.89
CA PHE A 440 -147.82 46.26 76.26
C PHE A 440 -146.53 46.25 77.10
N VAL A 441 -146.64 46.22 78.44
CA VAL A 441 -145.46 46.07 79.32
C VAL A 441 -144.73 44.75 79.03
N VAL A 442 -145.47 43.65 78.84
CA VAL A 442 -144.88 42.34 78.52
C VAL A 442 -144.14 42.38 77.17
N ILE A 443 -144.75 42.95 76.13
CA ILE A 443 -144.13 43.10 74.80
C ILE A 443 -142.88 43.99 74.88
N ALA A 444 -142.95 45.12 75.59
CA ALA A 444 -141.81 46.01 75.76
C ALA A 444 -140.66 45.34 76.53
N GLN A 445 -140.96 44.51 77.54
CA GLN A 445 -139.95 43.73 78.26
C GLN A 445 -139.32 42.63 77.38
N GLU A 446 -140.10 42.01 76.50
CA GLU A 446 -139.60 41.03 75.52
C GLU A 446 -138.67 41.69 74.49
N ILE A 447 -139.05 42.85 73.94
CA ILE A 447 -138.20 43.66 73.03
C ILE A 447 -136.91 44.09 73.74
N ARG A 448 -137.00 44.51 75.01
CA ARG A 448 -135.83 44.88 75.82
C ARG A 448 -134.89 43.68 75.99
N THR A 449 -135.45 42.53 76.34
CA THR A 449 -134.68 41.27 76.52
C THR A 449 -134.02 40.85 75.20
N LEU A 450 -134.74 40.93 74.08
CA LEU A 450 -134.20 40.67 72.75
C LEU A 450 -133.07 41.64 72.40
N ALA A 451 -133.24 42.93 72.66
CA ALA A 451 -132.22 43.95 72.40
C ALA A 451 -130.94 43.71 73.23
N VAL A 452 -131.07 43.35 74.51
CA VAL A 452 -129.92 43.01 75.38
C VAL A 452 -129.22 41.74 74.87
N ASN A 453 -129.97 40.69 74.53
CA ASN A 453 -129.41 39.46 73.98
C ASN A 453 -128.73 39.68 72.62
N SER A 454 -129.32 40.49 71.74
CA SER A 454 -128.72 40.87 70.45
C SER A 454 -127.46 41.72 70.63
N ALA A 455 -127.40 42.62 71.62
CA ALA A 455 -126.19 43.37 71.95
C ALA A 455 -125.07 42.46 72.47
N GLU A 456 -125.39 41.47 73.31
CA GLU A 456 -124.41 40.48 73.76
C GLU A 456 -123.90 39.60 72.61
N ALA A 457 -124.79 39.15 71.73
CA ALA A 457 -124.43 38.40 70.52
C ALA A 457 -123.53 39.24 69.59
N ALA A 458 -123.88 40.49 69.33
CA ALA A 458 -123.07 41.41 68.54
C ALA A 458 -121.68 41.62 69.15
N LYS A 459 -121.57 41.73 70.49
CA LYS A 459 -120.30 41.82 71.20
C LYS A 459 -119.43 40.56 71.04
N LYS A 460 -120.03 39.37 71.08
CA LYS A 460 -119.33 38.10 70.82
C LYS A 460 -118.81 38.04 69.39
N VAL A 461 -119.64 38.39 68.40
CA VAL A 461 -119.22 38.46 66.98
C VAL A 461 -118.11 39.49 66.79
N ALA A 462 -118.21 40.68 67.38
CA ALA A 462 -117.15 41.70 67.33
C ALA A 462 -115.82 41.17 67.89
N SER A 463 -115.86 40.38 68.96
CA SER A 463 -114.67 39.74 69.52
C SER A 463 -114.06 38.73 68.56
N HIS A 464 -114.88 37.90 67.89
CA HIS A 464 -114.41 36.94 66.88
C HIS A 464 -113.81 37.64 65.66
N ILE A 465 -114.44 38.71 65.16
CA ILE A 465 -113.91 39.49 64.03
C ILE A 465 -112.57 40.15 64.39
N ARG A 466 -112.43 40.70 65.60
CA ARG A 466 -111.13 41.22 66.08
C ARG A 466 -110.06 40.13 66.23
N ALA A 467 -110.45 38.90 66.55
CA ALA A 467 -109.51 37.77 66.56
C ALA A 467 -109.06 37.44 65.13
N ILE A 468 -110.00 37.30 64.19
CA ILE A 468 -109.72 37.06 62.76
C ILE A 468 -108.85 38.16 62.16
N GLN A 469 -109.10 39.43 62.46
CA GLN A 469 -108.27 40.54 61.97
C GLN A 469 -106.83 40.47 62.50
N ARG A 470 -106.65 40.16 63.79
CA ARG A 470 -105.31 39.98 64.39
C ARG A 470 -104.57 38.81 63.74
N GLU A 471 -105.25 37.68 63.56
CA GLU A 471 -104.68 36.51 62.88
C GLU A 471 -104.33 36.82 61.42
N THR A 472 -105.22 37.51 60.68
CA THR A 472 -104.98 37.93 59.29
C THR A 472 -103.76 38.84 59.17
N THR A 473 -103.59 39.77 60.11
CA THR A 473 -102.42 40.68 60.14
C THR A 473 -101.14 39.90 60.42
N ALA A 474 -101.17 38.97 61.38
CA ALA A 474 -100.02 38.12 61.69
C ALA A 474 -99.62 37.23 60.51
N ILE A 475 -100.60 36.63 59.81
CA ILE A 475 -100.35 35.83 58.61
C ILE A 475 -99.80 36.70 57.48
N SER A 476 -100.32 37.92 57.29
CA SER A 476 -99.82 38.85 56.26
C SER A 476 -98.32 39.16 56.45
N HIS A 477 -97.89 39.40 57.69
CA HIS A 477 -96.47 39.61 57.99
C HIS A 477 -95.63 38.35 57.72
N SER A 478 -96.16 37.15 58.04
CA SER A 478 -95.48 35.89 57.73
C SER A 478 -95.36 35.67 56.21
N VAL A 479 -96.38 36.03 55.42
CA VAL A 479 -96.32 35.95 53.95
C VAL A 479 -95.28 36.91 53.38
N GLU A 480 -95.18 38.15 53.87
CA GLU A 480 -94.12 39.09 53.46
C GLU A 480 -92.73 38.54 53.77
N GLN A 481 -92.52 37.99 54.97
CA GLN A 481 -91.25 37.35 55.31
C GLN A 481 -90.94 36.17 54.40
N ASN A 482 -91.91 35.29 54.11
CA ASN A 482 -91.72 34.17 53.20
C ASN A 482 -91.38 34.63 51.77
N THR A 483 -91.95 35.75 51.29
CA THR A 483 -91.58 36.30 49.98
C THR A 483 -90.14 36.81 49.94
N LEU A 484 -89.67 37.48 50.99
CA LEU A 484 -88.29 37.94 51.09
C LEU A 484 -87.32 36.75 51.14
N GLU A 485 -87.65 35.73 51.92
CA GLU A 485 -86.84 34.52 52.00
C GLU A 485 -86.78 33.79 50.65
N ALA A 486 -87.91 33.66 49.94
CA ALA A 486 -87.93 33.04 48.61
C ALA A 486 -87.04 33.78 47.59
N VAL A 487 -86.97 35.12 47.65
CA VAL A 487 -86.05 35.90 46.80
C VAL A 487 -84.60 35.59 47.13
N LYS A 488 -84.24 35.60 48.42
CA LYS A 488 -82.89 35.26 48.88
C LYS A 488 -82.48 33.84 48.50
N GLN A 489 -83.38 32.87 48.64
CA GLN A 489 -83.14 31.49 48.24
C GLN A 489 -82.99 31.36 46.72
N THR A 490 -83.76 32.11 45.93
CA THR A 490 -83.60 32.14 44.45
C THR A 490 -82.21 32.64 44.06
N GLU A 491 -81.71 33.69 44.72
CA GLU A 491 -80.36 34.23 44.48
C GLU A 491 -79.27 33.20 44.80
N LEU A 492 -79.36 32.51 45.94
CA LEU A 492 -78.44 31.43 46.33
C LEU A 492 -78.43 30.27 45.33
N VAL A 493 -79.61 29.85 44.86
CA VAL A 493 -79.73 28.79 43.86
C VAL A 493 -79.13 29.24 42.52
N THR A 494 -79.34 30.49 42.13
CA THR A 494 -78.76 31.05 40.89
C THR A 494 -77.24 31.13 40.96
N GLN A 495 -76.67 31.54 42.10
CA GLN A 495 -75.22 31.49 42.35
C GLN A 495 -74.68 30.05 42.27
N THR A 496 -75.44 29.07 42.75
CA THR A 496 -75.10 27.64 42.62
C THR A 496 -75.09 27.21 41.14
N GLY A 497 -76.03 27.70 40.33
CA GLY A 497 -76.04 27.47 38.88
C GLY A 497 -74.77 27.97 38.18
N VAL A 498 -74.34 29.20 38.50
CA VAL A 498 -73.08 29.77 37.98
C VAL A 498 -71.87 28.92 38.37
N ALA A 499 -71.85 28.35 39.57
CA ALA A 499 -70.79 27.45 40.00
C ALA A 499 -70.78 26.13 39.19
N PHE A 500 -71.95 25.56 38.89
CA PHE A 500 -72.04 24.39 38.02
C PHE A 500 -71.63 24.68 36.57
N ASP A 501 -71.98 25.85 36.01
CA ASP A 501 -71.48 26.27 34.70
C ASP A 501 -69.95 26.36 34.67
N ALA A 502 -69.35 26.94 35.71
CA ALA A 502 -67.89 27.00 35.84
C ALA A 502 -67.26 25.61 35.95
N ILE A 503 -67.89 24.68 36.68
CA ILE A 503 -67.45 23.27 36.74
C ILE A 503 -67.52 22.66 35.34
N SER A 504 -68.62 22.81 34.62
CA SER A 504 -68.80 22.27 33.26
C SER A 504 -67.66 22.65 32.31
N VAL A 505 -67.28 23.93 32.30
CA VAL A 505 -66.15 24.43 31.49
C VAL A 505 -64.82 23.75 31.87
N VAL A 506 -64.56 23.56 33.16
CA VAL A 506 -63.34 22.89 33.63
C VAL A 506 -63.36 21.40 33.26
N THR A 507 -64.50 20.74 33.35
CA THR A 507 -64.65 19.32 32.99
C THR A 507 -64.43 19.09 31.49
N GLU A 508 -64.93 19.99 30.62
CA GLU A 508 -64.66 19.96 29.18
C GLU A 508 -63.18 20.16 28.87
N GLN A 509 -62.52 21.09 29.56
CA GLN A 509 -61.06 21.29 29.42
C GLN A 509 -60.29 20.04 29.85
N MET A 510 -60.70 19.38 30.94
CA MET A 510 -60.11 18.10 31.36
C MET A 510 -60.26 17.02 30.30
N ALA A 511 -61.42 16.93 29.63
CA ALA A 511 -61.63 15.98 28.53
C ALA A 511 -60.64 16.21 27.38
N GLY A 512 -60.42 17.47 27.00
CA GLY A 512 -59.44 17.85 25.98
C GLY A 512 -58.00 17.50 26.38
N LEU A 513 -57.63 17.72 27.65
CA LEU A 513 -56.30 17.34 28.17
C LEU A 513 -56.09 15.83 28.15
N VAL A 514 -57.11 15.05 28.52
CA VAL A 514 -57.03 13.58 28.49
C VAL A 514 -56.84 13.07 27.05
N GLN A 515 -57.57 13.62 26.07
CA GLN A 515 -57.33 13.30 24.65
C GLN A 515 -55.91 13.65 24.21
N GLY A 516 -55.38 14.79 24.65
CA GLY A 516 -53.99 15.18 24.40
C GLY A 516 -52.97 14.19 24.99
N ILE A 517 -53.22 13.67 26.19
CA ILE A 517 -52.38 12.65 26.83
C ILE A 517 -52.42 11.34 26.04
N CYS A 518 -53.60 10.89 25.58
CA CYS A 518 -53.70 9.69 24.74
C CYS A 518 -52.88 9.84 23.45
N ALA A 519 -53.05 10.94 22.73
CA ALA A 519 -52.30 11.20 21.50
C ALA A 519 -50.78 11.29 21.73
N ALA A 520 -50.34 11.88 22.85
CA ALA A 520 -48.93 11.93 23.23
C ALA A 520 -48.38 10.52 23.55
N THR A 521 -49.18 9.69 24.21
CA THR A 521 -48.84 8.29 24.55
C THR A 521 -48.68 7.46 23.28
N ASP A 522 -49.60 7.56 22.33
CA ASP A 522 -49.53 6.84 21.04
C ASP A 522 -48.28 7.24 20.24
N ASN A 523 -47.98 8.54 20.16
CA ASN A 523 -46.77 9.03 19.50
C ASN A 523 -45.49 8.53 20.18
N GLN A 524 -45.49 8.43 21.51
CA GLN A 524 -44.34 7.96 22.27
C GLN A 524 -44.15 6.44 22.14
N GLU A 525 -45.22 5.67 22.02
CA GLU A 525 -45.17 4.25 21.65
C GLU A 525 -44.54 4.05 20.27
N GLN A 526 -45.00 4.82 19.26
CA GLN A 526 -44.40 4.78 17.91
C GLN A 526 -42.92 5.16 17.93
N GLY A 527 -42.56 6.21 18.67
CA GLY A 527 -41.17 6.64 18.85
C GLY A 527 -40.32 5.54 19.49
N SER A 528 -40.82 4.89 20.54
CA SER A 528 -40.15 3.76 21.20
C SER A 528 -39.87 2.62 20.23
N GLN A 529 -40.84 2.25 19.38
CA GLN A 529 -40.66 1.22 18.36
C GLN A 529 -39.59 1.57 17.32
N GLN A 530 -39.45 2.84 16.96
CA GLN A 530 -38.35 3.29 16.08
C GLN A 530 -36.99 3.16 16.76
N VAL A 531 -36.90 3.47 18.06
CA VAL A 531 -35.67 3.28 18.83
C VAL A 531 -35.30 1.79 18.90
N VAL A 532 -36.27 0.89 19.14
CA VAL A 532 -36.03 -0.57 19.09
C VAL A 532 -35.36 -0.97 17.78
N SER A 533 -35.93 -0.57 16.64
CA SER A 533 -35.40 -0.91 15.33
C SER A 533 -33.98 -0.38 15.12
N ALA A 534 -33.70 0.85 15.58
CA ALA A 534 -32.37 1.43 15.52
C ALA A 534 -31.36 0.67 16.38
N VAL A 535 -31.76 0.26 17.59
CA VAL A 535 -30.92 -0.52 18.52
C VAL A 535 -30.61 -1.90 17.95
N GLU A 536 -31.59 -2.58 17.35
CA GLU A 536 -31.36 -3.85 16.64
C GLU A 536 -30.38 -3.69 15.48
N GLN A 537 -30.48 -2.60 14.71
CA GLN A 537 -29.54 -2.32 13.63
C GLN A 537 -28.13 -2.08 14.16
N ILE A 538 -27.99 -1.34 15.27
CA ILE A 538 -26.72 -1.13 15.94
C ILE A 538 -26.14 -2.47 16.40
N ALA A 539 -26.94 -3.33 17.04
CA ALA A 539 -26.51 -4.66 17.48
C ALA A 539 -25.97 -5.52 16.33
N ARG A 540 -26.68 -5.54 15.19
CA ARG A 540 -26.23 -6.23 13.97
C ARG A 540 -24.89 -5.67 13.47
N MET A 541 -24.77 -4.35 13.39
CA MET A 541 -23.54 -3.69 12.94
C MET A 541 -22.35 -3.97 13.87
N THR A 542 -22.56 -3.97 15.19
CA THR A 542 -21.55 -4.34 16.18
C THR A 542 -21.06 -5.78 15.99
N SER A 543 -21.98 -6.70 15.69
CA SER A 543 -21.64 -8.10 15.37
C SER A 543 -20.79 -8.22 14.10
N GLU A 544 -21.18 -7.50 13.04
CA GLU A 544 -20.43 -7.45 11.78
C GLU A 544 -19.03 -6.86 11.96
N ILE A 545 -18.90 -5.76 12.72
CA ILE A 545 -17.60 -5.16 13.07
C ILE A 545 -16.72 -6.20 13.75
N THR A 546 -17.25 -6.92 14.74
CA THR A 546 -16.49 -7.96 15.46
C THR A 546 -16.01 -9.06 14.52
N LEU A 547 -16.86 -9.49 13.57
CA LEU A 547 -16.49 -10.49 12.56
C LEU A 547 -15.40 -9.96 11.62
N HIS A 548 -15.54 -8.73 11.12
CA HIS A 548 -14.53 -8.09 10.27
C HIS A 548 -13.18 -7.93 11.00
N MET A 549 -13.18 -7.60 12.30
CA MET A 549 -11.95 -7.51 13.08
C MET A 549 -11.23 -8.86 13.19
N ARG A 550 -11.96 -9.97 13.38
CA ARG A 550 -11.36 -11.32 13.37
C ARG A 550 -10.72 -11.65 12.03
N HIS A 551 -11.40 -11.37 10.92
CA HIS A 551 -10.82 -11.57 9.58
C HIS A 551 -9.59 -10.69 9.34
N MET A 552 -9.61 -9.45 9.83
CA MET A 552 -8.47 -8.53 9.75
C MET A 552 -7.28 -9.06 10.56
N GLN A 553 -7.49 -9.55 11.78
CA GLN A 553 -6.45 -10.18 12.60
C GLN A 553 -5.83 -11.40 11.91
N GLN A 554 -6.64 -12.26 11.29
CA GLN A 554 -6.14 -13.42 10.54
C GLN A 554 -5.29 -12.98 9.34
N SER A 555 -5.77 -12.00 8.57
CA SER A 555 -5.06 -11.46 7.39
C SER A 555 -3.74 -10.79 7.79
N LEU A 556 -3.73 -10.06 8.90
CA LEU A 556 -2.52 -9.46 9.49
C LEU A 556 -1.50 -10.51 9.92
N SER A 557 -1.95 -11.60 10.55
CA SER A 557 -1.06 -12.70 10.92
C SER A 557 -0.37 -13.29 9.70
N GLN A 558 -1.11 -13.50 8.60
CA GLN A 558 -0.54 -13.96 7.33
C GLN A 558 0.44 -12.94 6.72
N LEU A 559 0.11 -11.65 6.77
CA LEU A 559 0.98 -10.59 6.27
C LEU A 559 2.30 -10.53 7.05
N VAL A 560 2.25 -10.65 8.38
CA VAL A 560 3.44 -10.69 9.25
C VAL A 560 4.29 -11.94 8.95
N GLU A 561 3.65 -13.10 8.72
CA GLU A 561 4.36 -14.32 8.33
C GLU A 561 5.08 -14.16 6.98
N LEU A 562 4.40 -13.61 5.96
CA LEU A 562 4.99 -13.32 4.65
C LEU A 562 6.15 -12.32 4.74
N THR A 563 5.98 -11.26 5.54
CA THR A 563 7.00 -10.23 5.78
C THR A 563 8.23 -10.84 6.46
N ASN A 564 8.05 -11.72 7.43
CA ASN A 564 9.14 -12.46 8.09
C ASN A 564 9.85 -13.44 7.14
N SER A 565 9.09 -14.15 6.29
CA SER A 565 9.63 -15.03 5.26
C SER A 565 10.48 -14.26 4.24
N LEU A 566 9.99 -13.12 3.76
CA LEU A 566 10.73 -12.24 2.86
C LEU A 566 12.02 -11.72 3.52
N ARG A 567 11.93 -11.22 4.75
CA ARG A 567 13.10 -10.78 5.53
C ARG A 567 14.15 -11.88 5.69
N SER A 568 13.73 -13.11 5.97
CA SER A 568 14.63 -14.27 6.08
C SER A 568 15.34 -14.58 4.77
N ARG A 569 14.61 -14.59 3.65
CA ARG A 569 15.18 -14.79 2.31
C ARG A 569 16.15 -13.69 1.91
N MET A 570 15.89 -12.45 2.32
CA MET A 570 16.75 -11.31 2.06
C MET A 570 18.01 -11.28 2.92
N ALA A 571 17.99 -11.88 4.11
CA ALA A 571 19.14 -11.89 5.03
C ALA A 571 20.38 -12.62 4.46
N VAL A 572 20.19 -13.45 3.43
CA VAL A 572 21.29 -14.08 2.68
C VAL A 572 22.13 -13.04 1.92
N PHE A 573 21.51 -11.95 1.47
CA PHE A 573 22.18 -10.90 0.72
C PHE A 573 22.77 -9.84 1.66
N ARG A 574 24.08 -9.64 1.58
CA ARG A 574 24.81 -8.59 2.29
C ARG A 574 25.00 -7.42 1.34
N ILE A 575 24.28 -6.34 1.60
CA ILE A 575 24.43 -5.07 0.89
C ILE A 575 25.36 -4.14 1.70
N ALA A 576 26.03 -3.21 1.04
CA ALA A 576 26.75 -2.15 1.73
C ALA A 576 25.70 -1.17 2.29
N GLU A 577 25.76 -0.88 3.60
CA GLU A 577 24.99 0.23 4.16
C GLU A 577 25.47 1.52 3.51
N ARG A 578 24.53 2.29 2.95
CA ARG A 578 24.80 3.59 2.33
C ARG A 578 24.67 4.71 3.33
#